data_AF-A0A4R6C884-F1
#
_entry.id   AF-A0A4R6C884-F1
#
_cell.length_a   1.000
_cell.length_b   1.000
_cell.length_c   1.000
_cell.angle_alpha   90.00
_cell.angle_beta   90.00
_cell.angle_gamma   90.00
#
_symmetry.space_group_name_H-M   'P 1'
#
loop_
_entity.id
_entity.type
_entity.pdbx_description
1 polymer ?
#
loop_
_entity_poly.entity_id
_entity_poly.type
_entity_poly.pdbx_seq_one_letter_code
_entity_poly.pdbx_strand_id
1 'polypeptide(L)'
;MNTLGNRIRSLRKEKKMTLAELAGDFMTKGMLSLIENDKNRPSMESLEYIAERLETSVSNLLENGSEVTTNKIYNEIKQILKVPNISHQKEIDDLVSPVINEIQHNRKGAFIFQHYAFTKALIKDVDSAVKYMNMAKSIYADNDDINALVDVEKDYASIYYLIRDYDKALQHAITTYETYKDDLSITNPNIIPNLLSTIGAFCYQNYDIDDCIKYFKLAEEKCIENKTYKHLTPIYKSLCVMYILNQDEAEYKGIYKKFDNIKQLNPDDFQTNFDIFTTEIIYYFYNEQYEKLLQLLDQKDKALKHKEYQQEVENNFDSFWSIYKAISLYHLQEYDKAIRILKNDISDNTFTALADVSIHAQKYTYLALNEERLGNNEGARDYITEAMNMIASIPSNHFTKITEKTYERIMNKSL
;
A
#
# COMPACT_ATOMS: atom_id res chain seq x y z
N MET A 1 11.15 37.49 8.33
CA MET A 1 10.72 36.44 7.39
C MET A 1 11.91 35.54 7.12
N ASN A 2 11.78 34.25 7.41
CA ASN A 2 12.85 33.26 7.26
C ASN A 2 12.73 32.61 5.87
N THR A 3 13.22 33.31 4.83
CA THR A 3 13.17 32.85 3.43
C THR A 3 14.47 32.17 3.02
N LEU A 4 14.43 31.32 1.98
CA LEU A 4 15.60 30.63 1.44
C LEU A 4 16.72 31.62 1.08
N GLY A 5 16.39 32.73 0.41
CA GLY A 5 17.38 33.75 0.05
C GLY A 5 18.04 34.38 1.27
N ASN A 6 17.27 34.69 2.32
CA ASN A 6 17.79 35.24 3.57
C ASN A 6 18.65 34.23 4.36
N ARG A 7 18.36 32.92 4.27
CA ARG A 7 19.17 31.86 4.89
C ARG A 7 20.52 31.70 4.20
N ILE A 8 20.51 31.57 2.87
CA ILE A 8 21.74 31.53 2.06
C ILE A 8 22.60 32.76 2.37
N ARG A 9 21.97 33.95 2.40
CA ARG A 9 22.66 35.19 2.77
C ARG A 9 23.23 35.16 4.18
N SER A 10 22.49 34.65 5.15
CA SER A 10 22.92 34.62 6.56
C SER A 10 24.11 33.68 6.74
N LEU A 11 24.01 32.44 6.25
CA LEU A 11 25.10 31.46 6.29
C LEU A 11 26.32 31.94 5.53
N ARG A 12 26.13 32.55 4.34
CA ARG A 12 27.23 33.16 3.59
C ARG A 12 27.95 34.23 4.41
N LYS A 13 27.19 35.11 5.08
CA LYS A 13 27.76 36.17 5.93
C LYS A 13 28.46 35.62 7.16
N GLU A 14 27.90 34.59 7.80
CA GLU A 14 28.51 33.89 8.93
C GLU A 14 29.88 33.29 8.54
N LYS A 15 29.94 32.66 7.37
CA LYS A 15 31.19 32.15 6.76
C LYS A 15 32.06 33.22 6.12
N LYS A 16 31.68 34.50 6.23
CA LYS A 16 32.42 35.66 5.69
C LYS A 16 32.71 35.58 4.18
N MET A 17 31.88 34.88 3.43
CA MET A 17 32.03 34.73 1.98
C MET A 17 31.41 35.91 1.23
N THR A 18 32.04 36.35 0.15
CA THR A 18 31.46 37.28 -0.82
C THR A 18 30.46 36.55 -1.73
N LEU A 19 29.58 37.30 -2.39
CA LEU A 19 28.68 36.72 -3.40
C LEU A 19 29.45 36.05 -4.54
N ALA A 20 30.63 36.56 -4.93
CA ALA A 20 31.43 35.95 -5.98
C ALA A 20 32.05 34.64 -5.51
N GLU A 21 32.51 34.59 -4.26
CA GLU A 21 33.04 33.36 -3.66
C GLU A 21 31.97 32.29 -3.54
N LEU A 22 30.78 32.59 -3.00
CA LEU A 22 29.74 31.56 -2.91
C LEU A 22 29.24 31.11 -4.29
N ALA A 23 29.15 32.02 -5.26
CA ALA A 23 28.68 31.69 -6.61
C ALA A 23 29.68 30.81 -7.39
N GLY A 24 30.98 31.00 -7.14
CA GLY A 24 32.06 30.27 -7.80
C GLY A 24 31.96 30.32 -9.33
N ASP A 25 32.31 29.21 -9.98
CA ASP A 25 32.21 29.06 -11.44
C ASP A 25 30.84 28.51 -11.89
N PHE A 26 30.01 28.07 -10.95
CA PHE A 26 28.74 27.41 -11.25
C PHE A 26 27.62 28.41 -11.59
N MET A 27 27.59 29.57 -10.94
CA MET A 27 26.58 30.60 -11.22
C MET A 27 27.17 32.01 -11.19
N THR A 28 26.48 32.96 -11.82
CA THR A 28 26.92 34.35 -11.78
C THR A 28 26.61 34.99 -10.42
N LYS A 29 27.44 35.97 -10.01
CA LYS A 29 27.16 36.83 -8.85
C LYS A 29 25.75 37.45 -8.90
N GLY A 30 25.28 37.81 -10.10
CA GLY A 30 23.95 38.36 -10.32
C GLY A 30 22.85 37.33 -10.01
N MET A 31 23.02 36.10 -10.47
CA MET A 31 22.08 35.00 -10.23
C MET A 31 21.99 34.66 -8.74
N LEU A 32 23.12 34.52 -8.04
CA LEU A 32 23.12 34.32 -6.59
C LEU A 32 22.47 35.50 -5.84
N SER A 33 22.69 36.74 -6.31
CA SER A 33 22.05 37.91 -5.71
C SER A 33 20.53 37.88 -5.88
N LEU A 34 20.01 37.43 -7.01
CA LEU A 34 18.57 37.27 -7.22
C LEU A 34 18.00 36.18 -6.32
N ILE A 35 18.73 35.07 -6.13
CA ILE A 35 18.36 34.00 -5.19
C ILE A 35 18.31 34.52 -3.75
N GLU A 36 19.35 35.23 -3.29
CA GLU A 36 19.40 35.78 -1.92
C GLU A 36 18.32 36.83 -1.62
N ASN A 37 17.74 37.43 -2.66
CA ASN A 37 16.67 38.42 -2.55
C ASN A 37 15.29 37.82 -2.85
N ASP A 38 15.17 36.50 -2.94
CA ASP A 38 13.93 35.79 -3.25
C ASP A 38 13.31 36.20 -4.60
N LYS A 39 14.10 36.76 -5.51
CA LYS A 39 13.69 37.17 -6.86
C LYS A 39 13.84 36.07 -7.89
N ASN A 40 14.57 35.00 -7.56
CA ASN A 40 14.73 33.83 -8.40
C ASN A 40 14.78 32.56 -7.54
N ARG A 41 14.08 31.50 -7.98
CA ARG A 41 14.10 30.21 -7.30
C ARG A 41 15.24 29.35 -7.87
N PRO A 42 16.19 28.85 -7.05
CA PRO A 42 17.26 27.98 -7.54
C PRO A 42 16.72 26.60 -7.95
N SER A 43 17.38 25.95 -8.93
CA SER A 43 17.17 24.52 -9.20
C SER A 43 17.75 23.66 -8.05
N MET A 44 17.38 22.38 -7.99
CA MET A 44 17.99 21.46 -7.01
C MET A 44 19.51 21.38 -7.16
N GLU A 45 20.02 21.30 -8.39
CA GLU A 45 21.46 21.30 -8.68
C GLU A 45 22.16 22.58 -8.17
N SER A 46 21.53 23.75 -8.37
CA SER A 46 22.04 25.02 -7.82
C SER A 46 22.04 25.03 -6.30
N LEU A 47 21.04 24.38 -5.70
CA LEU A 47 20.86 24.33 -4.26
C LEU A 47 21.86 23.36 -3.60
N GLU A 48 22.11 22.21 -4.21
CA GLU A 48 23.16 21.26 -3.85
C GLU A 48 24.54 21.92 -3.89
N TYR A 49 24.84 22.64 -4.97
CA TYR A 49 26.08 23.40 -5.10
C TYR A 49 26.23 24.45 -3.98
N ILE A 50 25.18 25.24 -3.72
CA ILE A 50 25.21 26.26 -2.65
C ILE A 50 25.37 25.59 -1.28
N ALA A 51 24.71 24.46 -1.03
CA ALA A 51 24.78 23.73 0.23
C ALA A 51 26.18 23.19 0.49
N GLU A 52 26.79 22.55 -0.50
CA GLU A 52 28.16 22.05 -0.45
C GLU A 52 29.15 23.18 -0.13
N ARG A 53 29.05 24.31 -0.85
CA ARG A 53 29.91 25.50 -0.64
C ARG A 53 29.72 26.15 0.72
N LEU A 54 28.51 26.08 1.26
CA LEU A 54 28.18 26.54 2.61
C LEU A 54 28.36 25.45 3.67
N GLU A 55 29.01 24.32 3.34
CA GLU A 55 29.26 23.20 4.25
C GLU A 55 28.02 22.83 5.08
N THR A 56 26.88 22.78 4.42
CA THR A 56 25.58 22.50 5.03
C THR A 56 24.79 21.54 4.15
N SER A 57 23.71 20.97 4.65
CA SER A 57 22.84 20.13 3.83
C SER A 57 21.83 20.98 3.06
N VAL A 58 21.40 20.50 1.90
CA VAL A 58 20.28 21.09 1.15
C VAL A 58 19.05 21.22 2.04
N SER A 59 18.80 20.24 2.90
CA SER A 59 17.74 20.26 3.91
C SER A 59 17.86 21.45 4.86
N ASN A 60 19.07 21.84 5.25
CA ASN A 60 19.30 22.96 6.16
C ASN A 60 19.10 24.33 5.45
N LEU A 61 19.48 24.47 4.18
CA LEU A 61 19.14 25.66 3.39
C LEU A 61 17.63 25.81 3.18
N LEU A 62 16.97 24.67 2.99
CA LEU A 62 15.53 24.55 2.89
C LEU A 62 14.84 24.61 4.25
N GLU A 63 15.59 24.76 5.35
CA GLU A 63 15.06 24.91 6.71
C GLU A 63 14.43 26.29 6.89
N ASN A 64 13.32 26.49 6.22
CA ASN A 64 12.02 26.55 6.83
C ASN A 64 11.09 26.89 5.68
N GLY A 65 10.51 25.83 5.09
CA GLY A 65 9.12 25.88 4.68
C GLY A 65 8.24 26.45 5.78
N SER A 66 6.97 26.70 5.50
CA SER A 66 6.08 27.28 6.49
C SER A 66 5.81 26.26 7.61
N GLU A 67 6.21 26.57 8.84
CA GLU A 67 5.89 25.74 10.02
C GLU A 67 4.38 25.58 10.17
N VAL A 68 3.63 26.65 9.92
CA VAL A 68 2.17 26.66 9.94
C VAL A 68 1.63 25.70 8.88
N THR A 69 2.15 25.75 7.65
CA THR A 69 1.74 24.86 6.55
C THR A 69 2.11 23.42 6.88
N THR A 70 3.36 23.16 7.28
CA THR A 70 3.85 21.81 7.62
C THR A 70 3.01 21.18 8.74
N ASN A 71 2.74 21.92 9.81
CA ASN A 71 1.90 21.43 10.91
C ASN A 71 0.46 21.16 10.47
N LYS A 72 -0.11 22.04 9.64
CA LYS A 72 -1.46 21.86 9.08
C LYS A 72 -1.53 20.57 8.25
N ILE A 73 -0.66 20.45 7.24
CA ILE A 73 -0.63 19.31 6.32
C ILE A 73 -0.35 18.01 7.06
N TYR A 74 0.61 18.00 7.99
CA TYR A 74 0.90 16.85 8.84
C TYR A 74 -0.34 16.37 9.60
N ASN A 75 -1.09 17.30 10.21
CA ASN A 75 -2.31 16.95 10.95
C ASN A 75 -3.43 16.48 10.02
N GLU A 76 -3.61 17.09 8.85
CA GLU A 76 -4.63 16.68 7.87
C GLU A 76 -4.35 15.29 7.32
N ILE A 77 -3.10 14.98 6.93
CA ILE A 77 -2.71 13.60 6.54
C ILE A 77 -3.01 12.62 7.69
N LYS A 78 -2.70 12.97 8.95
CA LYS A 78 -3.02 12.10 10.08
C LYS A 78 -4.51 11.89 10.30
N GLN A 79 -5.40 12.82 9.91
CA GLN A 79 -6.83 12.57 9.98
C GLN A 79 -7.29 11.69 8.82
N ILE A 80 -6.76 11.92 7.62
CA ILE A 80 -7.01 11.06 6.45
C ILE A 80 -6.67 9.61 6.78
N LEU A 81 -5.47 9.35 7.31
CA LEU A 81 -5.00 7.99 7.64
C LEU A 81 -5.73 7.29 8.81
N LYS A 82 -6.58 8.00 9.56
CA LYS A 82 -7.42 7.35 10.58
C LYS A 82 -8.65 6.69 9.99
N VAL A 83 -9.09 7.16 8.83
CA VAL A 83 -10.26 6.64 8.15
C VAL A 83 -9.84 5.37 7.42
N PRO A 84 -10.47 4.20 7.65
CA PRO A 84 -10.16 3.00 6.88
C PRO A 84 -10.50 3.20 5.40
N ASN A 85 -9.51 3.17 4.52
CA ASN A 85 -9.71 3.25 3.07
C ASN A 85 -8.74 2.32 2.35
N ILE A 86 -9.14 1.78 1.19
CA ILE A 86 -8.24 1.07 0.28
C ILE A 86 -7.14 2.02 -0.22
N SER A 87 -7.48 3.30 -0.42
CA SER A 87 -6.59 4.28 -1.03
C SER A 87 -6.87 5.70 -0.55
N HIS A 88 -5.90 6.31 0.14
CA HIS A 88 -5.90 7.75 0.47
C HIS A 88 -5.07 8.60 -0.49
N GLN A 89 -4.44 7.97 -1.49
CA GLN A 89 -3.37 8.61 -2.26
C GLN A 89 -3.86 9.84 -3.02
N LYS A 90 -5.09 9.83 -3.54
CA LYS A 90 -5.65 11.00 -4.24
C LYS A 90 -5.86 12.18 -3.29
N GLU A 91 -6.48 11.94 -2.13
CA GLU A 91 -6.70 12.98 -1.12
C GLU A 91 -5.38 13.58 -0.62
N ILE A 92 -4.38 12.73 -0.38
CA ILE A 92 -3.04 13.16 0.02
C ILE A 92 -2.36 13.96 -1.12
N ASP A 93 -2.51 13.54 -2.38
CA ASP A 93 -1.91 14.26 -3.51
C ASP A 93 -2.52 15.65 -3.69
N ASP A 94 -3.85 15.74 -3.70
CA ASP A 94 -4.60 17.00 -3.83
C ASP A 94 -4.24 17.96 -2.69
N LEU A 95 -4.00 17.43 -1.49
CA LEU A 95 -3.59 18.18 -0.31
C LEU A 95 -2.15 18.68 -0.39
N VAL A 96 -1.21 17.82 -0.78
CA VAL A 96 0.23 18.09 -0.65
C VAL A 96 0.82 18.73 -1.90
N SER A 97 0.39 18.32 -3.11
CA SER A 97 0.94 18.80 -4.39
C SER A 97 1.02 20.33 -4.50
N PRO A 98 0.01 21.13 -4.08
CA PRO A 98 0.06 22.59 -4.20
C PRO A 98 1.10 23.25 -3.27
N VAL A 99 1.45 22.60 -2.16
CA VAL A 99 2.26 23.17 -1.07
C VAL A 99 3.55 22.41 -0.79
N ILE A 100 3.89 21.41 -1.61
CA ILE A 100 5.07 20.53 -1.40
C ILE A 100 6.37 21.32 -1.23
N ASN A 101 6.52 22.43 -1.96
CA ASN A 101 7.69 23.32 -1.89
C ASN A 101 7.72 24.21 -0.63
N GLU A 102 6.66 24.21 0.18
CA GLU A 102 6.55 24.93 1.44
C GLU A 102 6.69 24.03 2.67
N ILE A 103 6.92 22.73 2.48
CA ILE A 103 7.08 21.77 3.58
C ILE A 103 8.48 21.91 4.19
N GLN A 104 8.55 21.99 5.52
CA GLN A 104 9.82 22.07 6.25
C GLN A 104 10.59 20.76 6.20
N HIS A 105 11.92 20.82 6.17
CA HIS A 105 12.78 19.65 6.23
C HIS A 105 13.05 19.22 7.68
N ASN A 106 11.98 18.94 8.42
CA ASN A 106 12.04 18.41 9.77
C ASN A 106 11.29 17.07 9.84
N ARG A 107 11.26 16.44 11.02
CA ARG A 107 10.60 15.15 11.22
C ARG A 107 9.14 15.10 10.72
N LYS A 108 8.37 16.20 10.83
CA LYS A 108 6.99 16.27 10.32
C LYS A 108 6.95 16.38 8.80
N GLY A 109 7.88 17.11 8.21
CA GLY A 109 8.03 17.16 6.76
C GLY A 109 8.48 15.84 6.16
N ALA A 110 9.39 15.12 6.82
CA ALA A 110 9.78 13.77 6.42
C ALA A 110 8.55 12.84 6.31
N PHE A 111 7.66 12.88 7.31
CA PHE A 111 6.38 12.17 7.26
C PHE A 111 5.52 12.58 6.05
N ILE A 112 5.43 13.88 5.74
CA ILE A 112 4.69 14.37 4.57
C ILE A 112 5.33 13.87 3.27
N PHE A 113 6.67 13.96 3.14
CA PHE A 113 7.40 13.50 1.96
C PHE A 113 7.23 12.00 1.74
N GLN A 114 7.28 11.19 2.81
CA GLN A 114 7.04 9.75 2.78
C GLN A 114 5.64 9.42 2.23
N HIS A 115 4.59 10.07 2.74
CA HIS A 115 3.23 9.87 2.22
C HIS A 115 3.03 10.40 0.79
N TYR A 116 3.68 11.50 0.44
CA TYR A 116 3.63 12.04 -0.92
C TYR A 116 4.35 11.15 -1.93
N ALA A 117 5.45 10.48 -1.54
CA ALA A 117 6.14 9.52 -2.40
C ALA A 117 5.21 8.40 -2.88
N PHE A 118 4.32 7.90 -2.01
CA PHE A 118 3.34 6.88 -2.36
C PHE A 118 2.34 7.35 -3.42
N THR A 119 1.93 8.62 -3.40
CA THR A 119 1.01 9.15 -4.43
C THR A 119 1.68 9.15 -5.80
N LYS A 120 2.97 9.48 -5.85
CA LYS A 120 3.78 9.48 -7.08
C LYS A 120 4.05 8.08 -7.61
N ALA A 121 4.36 7.13 -6.73
CA ALA A 121 4.54 5.73 -7.13
C ALA A 121 3.28 5.16 -7.79
N LEU A 122 2.09 5.48 -7.27
CA LEU A 122 0.82 4.99 -7.81
C LEU A 122 0.55 5.48 -9.25
N ILE A 123 0.91 6.73 -9.55
CA ILE A 123 0.81 7.29 -10.91
C ILE A 123 2.03 6.97 -11.79
N LYS A 124 2.91 6.08 -11.32
CA LYS A 124 4.15 5.65 -12.01
C LYS A 124 5.17 6.78 -12.25
N ASP A 125 5.13 7.85 -11.46
CA ASP A 125 6.19 8.85 -11.41
C ASP A 125 7.28 8.38 -10.43
N VAL A 126 8.12 7.47 -10.93
CA VAL A 126 9.16 6.79 -10.14
C VAL A 126 10.22 7.78 -9.63
N ASP A 127 10.61 8.74 -10.45
CA ASP A 127 11.64 9.72 -10.12
C ASP A 127 11.20 10.58 -8.93
N SER A 128 9.96 11.09 -8.96
CA SER A 128 9.42 11.85 -7.82
C SER A 128 9.25 10.99 -6.58
N ALA A 129 8.75 9.75 -6.72
CA ALA A 129 8.57 8.83 -5.59
C ALA A 129 9.90 8.57 -4.87
N VAL A 130 10.94 8.22 -5.63
CA VAL A 130 12.30 7.98 -5.12
C VAL A 130 12.88 9.24 -4.49
N LYS A 131 12.72 10.41 -5.14
CA LYS A 131 13.19 11.69 -4.62
C LYS A 131 12.61 11.99 -3.23
N TYR A 132 11.28 11.97 -3.08
CA TYR A 132 10.65 12.34 -1.80
C TYR A 132 10.89 11.29 -0.72
N MET A 133 10.97 10.01 -1.07
CA MET A 133 11.33 8.97 -0.10
C MET A 133 12.77 9.12 0.41
N ASN A 134 13.72 9.44 -0.49
CA ASN A 134 15.10 9.75 -0.10
C ASN A 134 15.20 11.01 0.78
N MET A 135 14.39 12.04 0.50
CA MET A 135 14.32 13.23 1.35
C MET A 135 13.86 12.88 2.77
N ALA A 136 12.79 12.08 2.90
CA ALA A 136 12.30 11.61 4.21
C ALA A 136 13.38 10.80 4.95
N LYS A 137 14.01 9.85 4.26
CA LYS A 137 15.08 9.02 4.80
C LYS A 137 16.28 9.81 5.30
N SER A 138 16.77 10.79 4.51
CA SER A 138 17.86 11.67 4.92
C SER A 138 17.51 12.44 6.20
N ILE A 139 16.29 12.97 6.29
CA ILE A 139 15.86 13.72 7.48
C ILE A 139 15.81 12.80 8.71
N TYR A 140 15.27 11.58 8.60
CA TYR A 140 15.25 10.67 9.75
C TYR A 140 16.66 10.23 10.18
N ALA A 141 17.57 10.00 9.22
CA ALA A 141 18.96 9.70 9.49
C ALA A 141 19.69 10.86 10.20
N ASP A 142 19.52 12.10 9.71
CA ASP A 142 20.12 13.30 10.29
C ASP A 142 19.63 13.60 11.73
N ASN A 143 18.45 13.06 12.10
CA ASN A 143 17.87 13.20 13.44
C ASN A 143 18.13 11.99 14.35
N ASP A 144 18.94 11.01 13.92
CA ASP A 144 19.19 9.75 14.63
C ASP A 144 17.90 9.00 15.04
N ASP A 145 16.80 9.17 14.28
CA ASP A 145 15.52 8.50 14.57
C ASP A 145 15.47 7.11 13.92
N ILE A 146 16.12 6.15 14.57
CA ILE A 146 16.22 4.77 14.07
C ILE A 146 14.86 4.13 13.81
N ASN A 147 13.85 4.41 14.64
CA ASN A 147 12.51 3.85 14.45
C ASN A 147 11.88 4.35 13.13
N ALA A 148 12.00 5.65 12.86
CA ALA A 148 11.51 6.23 11.61
C ALA A 148 12.36 5.82 10.40
N LEU A 149 13.67 5.59 10.60
CA LEU A 149 14.57 5.10 9.56
C LEU A 149 14.17 3.70 9.08
N VAL A 150 13.90 2.76 9.98
CA VAL A 150 13.48 1.41 9.58
C VAL A 150 12.09 1.44 8.92
N ASP A 151 11.18 2.28 9.42
CA ASP A 151 9.84 2.43 8.83
C ASP A 151 9.89 3.02 7.41
N VAL A 152 10.75 4.02 7.16
CA VAL A 152 10.90 4.59 5.81
C VAL A 152 11.57 3.62 4.83
N GLU A 153 12.50 2.77 5.27
CA GLU A 153 13.09 1.71 4.42
C GLU A 153 12.04 0.64 4.05
N LYS A 154 11.20 0.25 5.00
CA LYS A 154 10.03 -0.62 4.74
C LYS A 154 9.09 0.02 3.71
N ASP A 155 8.83 1.32 3.83
CA ASP A 155 8.00 2.05 2.88
C ASP A 155 8.68 2.22 1.51
N TYR A 156 10.01 2.34 1.48
CA TYR A 156 10.79 2.31 0.24
C TYR A 156 10.61 0.98 -0.50
N ALA A 157 10.62 -0.14 0.22
CA ALA A 157 10.29 -1.45 -0.35
C ALA A 157 8.89 -1.45 -0.99
N SER A 158 7.94 -0.78 -0.33
CA SER A 158 6.56 -0.63 -0.81
C SER A 158 6.44 0.26 -2.06
N ILE A 159 7.38 1.19 -2.29
CA ILE A 159 7.48 1.92 -3.56
C ILE A 159 7.82 0.97 -4.70
N TYR A 160 8.82 0.09 -4.53
CA TYR A 160 9.15 -0.94 -5.53
C TYR A 160 7.95 -1.85 -5.83
N TYR A 161 7.21 -2.22 -4.78
CA TYR A 161 5.99 -3.00 -4.90
C TYR A 161 4.93 -2.30 -5.76
N LEU A 162 4.66 -1.01 -5.52
CA LEU A 162 3.64 -0.26 -6.26
C LEU A 162 3.99 -0.08 -7.74
N ILE A 163 5.29 0.01 -8.07
CA ILE A 163 5.76 0.06 -9.46
C ILE A 163 5.91 -1.34 -10.09
N ARG A 164 5.48 -2.39 -9.38
CA ARG A 164 5.46 -3.80 -9.78
C ARG A 164 6.83 -4.45 -9.95
N ASP A 165 7.84 -3.93 -9.25
CA ASP A 165 9.16 -4.56 -9.14
C ASP A 165 9.20 -5.42 -7.86
N TYR A 166 8.47 -6.55 -7.89
CA TYR A 166 8.21 -7.38 -6.72
C TYR A 166 9.48 -8.02 -6.13
N ASP A 167 10.41 -8.42 -6.99
CA ASP A 167 11.68 -9.01 -6.54
C ASP A 167 12.53 -7.99 -5.78
N LYS A 168 12.65 -6.75 -6.30
CA LYS A 168 13.34 -5.68 -5.56
C LYS A 168 12.61 -5.30 -4.28
N ALA A 169 11.28 -5.25 -4.30
CA ALA A 169 10.49 -4.98 -3.11
C ALA A 169 10.79 -6.00 -2.00
N LEU A 170 10.73 -7.29 -2.33
CA LEU A 170 11.00 -8.38 -1.40
C LEU A 170 12.46 -8.37 -0.92
N GLN A 171 13.42 -8.27 -1.84
CA GLN A 171 14.84 -8.25 -1.50
C GLN A 171 15.18 -7.07 -0.59
N HIS A 172 14.65 -5.88 -0.88
CA HIS A 172 14.87 -4.69 -0.06
C HIS A 172 14.29 -4.88 1.34
N ALA A 173 13.04 -5.35 1.46
CA ALA A 173 12.41 -5.57 2.76
C ALA A 173 13.16 -6.62 3.61
N ILE A 174 13.60 -7.74 3.00
CA ILE A 174 14.39 -8.77 3.69
C ILE A 174 15.74 -8.19 4.14
N THR A 175 16.42 -7.44 3.26
CA THR A 175 17.72 -6.82 3.60
C THR A 175 17.56 -5.85 4.78
N THR A 176 16.51 -5.03 4.78
CA THR A 176 16.16 -4.15 5.90
C THR A 176 15.94 -4.96 7.18
N TYR A 177 15.17 -6.05 7.12
CA TYR A 177 14.94 -6.90 8.29
C TYR A 177 16.25 -7.51 8.82
N GLU A 178 17.06 -8.12 7.97
CA GLU A 178 18.33 -8.74 8.38
C GLU A 178 19.32 -7.73 8.97
N THR A 179 19.29 -6.48 8.49
CA THR A 179 20.12 -5.38 9.01
C THR A 179 19.71 -4.97 10.43
N TYR A 180 18.40 -4.93 10.71
CA TYR A 180 17.84 -4.28 11.89
C TYR A 180 17.22 -5.22 12.94
N LYS A 181 17.06 -6.51 12.64
CA LYS A 181 16.32 -7.46 13.50
C LYS A 181 16.87 -7.58 14.94
N ASP A 182 18.17 -7.37 15.12
CA ASP A 182 18.86 -7.48 16.41
C ASP A 182 19.30 -6.11 16.97
N ASP A 183 18.88 -5.00 16.35
CA ASP A 183 19.25 -3.65 16.77
C ASP A 183 18.41 -3.20 17.98
N LEU A 184 19.03 -3.19 19.15
CA LEU A 184 18.41 -2.82 20.42
C LEU A 184 18.05 -1.32 20.53
N SER A 185 18.50 -0.48 19.60
CA SER A 185 18.12 0.94 19.57
C SER A 185 16.69 1.14 19.04
N ILE A 186 16.12 0.14 18.37
CA ILE A 186 14.72 0.13 17.92
C ILE A 186 13.81 -0.07 19.12
N THR A 187 13.30 1.04 19.63
CA THR A 187 12.48 1.07 20.85
C THR A 187 10.99 0.97 20.58
N ASN A 188 10.53 1.23 19.34
CA ASN A 188 9.12 1.09 18.98
C ASN A 188 8.79 -0.38 18.70
N PRO A 189 7.95 -1.03 19.54
CA PRO A 189 7.69 -2.46 19.46
C PRO A 189 6.97 -2.90 18.18
N ASN A 190 6.41 -1.95 17.42
CA ASN A 190 5.64 -2.23 16.20
C ASN A 190 6.51 -2.37 14.94
N ILE A 191 7.75 -1.87 14.95
CA ILE A 191 8.57 -1.73 13.74
C ILE A 191 8.86 -3.09 13.10
N ILE A 192 9.47 -4.00 13.86
CA ILE A 192 9.87 -5.32 13.36
C ILE A 192 8.67 -6.19 12.95
N PRO A 193 7.60 -6.32 13.76
CA PRO A 193 6.42 -7.08 13.34
C PRO A 193 5.77 -6.54 12.05
N ASN A 194 5.70 -5.22 11.88
CA ASN A 194 5.15 -4.61 10.67
C ASN A 194 6.02 -4.89 9.44
N LEU A 195 7.35 -4.81 9.58
CA LEU A 195 8.28 -5.15 8.51
C LEU A 195 8.15 -6.63 8.10
N LEU A 196 8.09 -7.54 9.08
CA LEU A 196 7.87 -8.97 8.82
C LEU A 196 6.53 -9.24 8.12
N SER A 197 5.47 -8.56 8.54
CA SER A 197 4.16 -8.67 7.90
C SER A 197 4.18 -8.15 6.46
N THR A 198 4.97 -7.12 6.19
CA THR A 198 5.21 -6.58 4.83
C THR A 198 5.95 -7.60 3.97
N ILE A 199 7.02 -8.23 4.51
CA ILE A 199 7.75 -9.29 3.81
C ILE A 199 6.82 -10.45 3.48
N GLY A 200 6.01 -10.93 4.45
CA GLY A 200 5.04 -12.00 4.21
C GLY A 200 4.03 -11.65 3.11
N ALA A 201 3.57 -10.39 3.05
CA ALA A 201 2.69 -9.92 1.98
C ALA A 201 3.40 -9.85 0.60
N PHE A 202 4.70 -9.57 0.56
CA PHE A 202 5.48 -9.54 -0.67
C PHE A 202 5.80 -10.94 -1.20
N CYS A 203 6.13 -11.90 -0.32
CA CYS A 203 6.30 -13.31 -0.69
C CYS A 203 5.07 -13.84 -1.44
N TYR A 204 3.87 -13.38 -1.04
CA TYR A 204 2.63 -13.84 -1.64
C TYR A 204 2.47 -13.44 -3.10
N GLN A 205 3.01 -12.30 -3.52
CA GLN A 205 2.98 -11.89 -4.93
C GLN A 205 3.87 -12.76 -5.81
N ASN A 206 4.95 -13.30 -5.24
CA ASN A 206 5.80 -14.29 -5.89
C ASN A 206 5.22 -15.71 -5.78
N TYR A 207 4.04 -15.87 -5.16
CA TYR A 207 3.39 -17.14 -4.87
C TYR A 207 4.26 -18.11 -4.06
N ASP A 208 5.16 -17.58 -3.25
CA ASP A 208 5.98 -18.36 -2.31
C ASP A 208 5.22 -18.51 -0.98
N ILE A 209 4.26 -19.44 -0.96
CA ILE A 209 3.36 -19.65 0.19
C ILE A 209 4.15 -20.08 1.43
N ASP A 210 5.23 -20.84 1.27
CA ASP A 210 6.05 -21.31 2.39
C ASP A 210 6.76 -20.14 3.08
N ASP A 211 7.41 -19.25 2.32
CA ASP A 211 8.00 -18.04 2.89
C ASP A 211 6.93 -17.07 3.42
N CYS A 212 5.74 -16.99 2.81
CA CYS A 212 4.62 -16.23 3.39
C CYS A 212 4.31 -16.71 4.82
N ILE A 213 4.09 -18.02 4.98
CA ILE A 213 3.76 -18.62 6.27
C ILE A 213 4.89 -18.37 7.27
N LYS A 214 6.14 -18.61 6.86
CA LYS A 214 7.32 -18.37 7.69
C LYS A 214 7.39 -16.93 8.21
N TYR A 215 7.28 -15.93 7.34
CA TYR A 215 7.40 -14.52 7.75
C TYR A 215 6.19 -14.05 8.57
N PHE A 216 4.97 -14.53 8.28
CA PHE A 216 3.80 -14.22 9.12
C PHE A 216 3.88 -14.89 10.50
N LYS A 217 4.40 -16.12 10.62
CA LYS A 217 4.65 -16.77 11.92
C LYS A 217 5.72 -16.03 12.72
N LEU A 218 6.77 -15.56 12.05
CA LEU A 218 7.80 -14.73 12.70
C LEU A 218 7.22 -13.38 13.15
N ALA A 219 6.33 -12.78 12.36
CA ALA A 219 5.60 -11.57 12.75
C ALA A 219 4.68 -11.82 13.97
N GLU A 220 3.99 -12.96 14.01
CA GLU A 220 3.18 -13.40 15.16
C GLU A 220 4.05 -13.50 16.43
N GLU A 221 5.17 -14.21 16.35
CA GLU A 221 6.11 -14.38 17.46
C GLU A 221 6.56 -13.02 18.01
N LYS A 222 7.05 -12.14 17.12
CA LYS A 222 7.49 -10.80 17.51
C LYS A 222 6.34 -9.93 18.05
N CYS A 223 5.12 -10.08 17.53
CA CYS A 223 3.96 -9.40 18.10
C CYS A 223 3.67 -9.82 19.55
N ILE A 224 3.79 -11.12 19.84
CA ILE A 224 3.54 -11.67 21.17
C ILE A 224 4.63 -11.22 22.14
N GLU A 225 5.91 -11.36 21.75
CA GLU A 225 7.06 -10.90 22.55
C GLU A 225 6.94 -9.41 22.88
N ASN A 226 6.62 -8.60 21.87
CA ASN A 226 6.54 -7.14 21.99
C ASN A 226 5.20 -6.63 22.55
N LYS A 227 4.24 -7.53 22.81
CA LYS A 227 2.88 -7.22 23.27
C LYS A 227 2.10 -6.28 22.34
N THR A 228 2.34 -6.35 21.03
CA THR A 228 1.63 -5.56 20.01
C THR A 228 0.45 -6.32 19.42
N TYR A 229 -0.46 -6.77 20.30
CA TYR A 229 -1.54 -7.70 19.94
C TYR A 229 -2.52 -7.18 18.88
N LYS A 230 -2.62 -5.86 18.70
CA LYS A 230 -3.44 -5.23 17.65
C LYS A 230 -3.07 -5.65 16.22
N HIS A 231 -1.85 -6.15 16.01
CA HIS A 231 -1.37 -6.61 14.71
C HIS A 231 -1.60 -8.11 14.47
N LEU A 232 -2.11 -8.84 15.45
CA LEU A 232 -2.30 -10.29 15.32
C LEU A 232 -3.45 -10.65 14.38
N THR A 233 -4.54 -9.87 14.34
CA THR A 233 -5.71 -10.24 13.52
C THR A 233 -5.43 -10.19 12.02
N PRO A 234 -4.71 -9.19 11.46
CA PRO A 234 -4.29 -9.24 10.06
C PRO A 234 -3.35 -10.42 9.78
N ILE A 235 -2.42 -10.73 10.70
CA ILE A 235 -1.48 -11.86 10.57
C ILE A 235 -2.25 -13.19 10.54
N TYR A 236 -3.20 -13.39 11.46
CA TYR A 236 -4.02 -14.61 11.50
C TYR A 236 -4.88 -14.77 10.27
N LYS A 237 -5.48 -13.69 9.77
CA LYS A 237 -6.20 -13.70 8.49
C LYS A 237 -5.28 -14.17 7.36
N SER A 238 -4.10 -13.55 7.21
CA SER A 238 -3.15 -13.94 6.16
C SER A 238 -2.71 -15.40 6.27
N LEU A 239 -2.39 -15.88 7.48
CA LEU A 239 -2.06 -17.28 7.72
C LEU A 239 -3.23 -18.22 7.36
N CYS A 240 -4.45 -17.90 7.78
CA CYS A 240 -5.64 -18.66 7.40
C CYS A 240 -5.80 -18.74 5.87
N VAL A 241 -5.63 -17.64 5.15
CA VAL A 241 -5.66 -17.64 3.68
C VAL A 241 -4.59 -18.56 3.11
N MET A 242 -3.35 -18.48 3.60
CA MET A 242 -2.26 -19.35 3.12
C MET A 242 -2.56 -20.84 3.34
N TYR A 243 -3.07 -21.20 4.52
CA TYR A 243 -3.43 -22.59 4.82
C TYR A 243 -4.62 -23.10 3.99
N ILE A 244 -5.61 -22.24 3.70
CA ILE A 244 -6.70 -22.59 2.76
C ILE A 244 -6.13 -22.89 1.37
N LEU A 245 -5.25 -22.03 0.86
CA LEU A 245 -4.62 -22.20 -0.45
C LEU A 245 -3.75 -23.46 -0.52
N ASN A 246 -3.08 -23.81 0.58
CA ASN A 246 -2.32 -25.07 0.71
C ASN A 246 -3.18 -26.30 1.03
N GLN A 247 -4.50 -26.15 1.16
CA GLN A 247 -5.43 -27.22 1.55
C GLN A 247 -5.10 -27.86 2.92
N ASP A 248 -4.50 -27.10 3.83
CA ASP A 248 -4.18 -27.51 5.20
C ASP A 248 -5.28 -27.07 6.17
N GLU A 249 -6.35 -27.85 6.24
CA GLU A 249 -7.50 -27.54 7.09
C GLU A 249 -7.17 -27.60 8.59
N ALA A 250 -6.17 -28.40 8.98
CA ALA A 250 -5.79 -28.56 10.38
C ALA A 250 -5.11 -27.29 10.91
N GLU A 251 -4.13 -26.77 10.18
CA GLU A 251 -3.47 -25.50 10.53
C GLU A 251 -4.42 -24.32 10.41
N TYR A 252 -5.29 -24.28 9.39
CA TYR A 252 -6.35 -23.26 9.28
C TYR A 252 -7.19 -23.22 10.56
N LYS A 253 -7.73 -24.37 11.01
CA LYS A 253 -8.54 -24.45 12.23
C LYS A 253 -7.76 -24.03 13.47
N GLY A 254 -6.48 -24.40 13.54
CA GLY A 254 -5.56 -24.01 14.61
C GLY A 254 -5.39 -22.49 14.72
N ILE A 255 -5.17 -21.81 13.60
CA ILE A 255 -5.04 -20.35 13.55
C ILE A 255 -6.37 -19.65 13.75
N TYR A 256 -7.43 -20.13 13.12
CA TYR A 256 -8.76 -19.52 13.22
C TYR A 256 -9.23 -19.44 14.68
N LYS A 257 -8.99 -20.50 15.48
CA LYS A 257 -9.31 -20.52 16.90
C LYS A 257 -8.59 -19.41 17.71
N LYS A 258 -7.45 -18.89 17.25
CA LYS A 258 -6.73 -17.81 17.94
C LYS A 258 -7.49 -16.48 17.90
N PHE A 259 -8.41 -16.29 16.95
CA PHE A 259 -9.30 -15.11 16.96
C PHE A 259 -10.17 -15.05 18.22
N ASP A 260 -10.56 -16.19 18.79
CA ASP A 260 -11.38 -16.22 20.02
C ASP A 260 -10.67 -15.51 21.19
N ASN A 261 -9.35 -15.67 21.30
CA ASN A 261 -8.56 -15.03 22.34
C ASN A 261 -8.54 -13.51 22.17
N ILE A 262 -8.45 -13.01 20.94
CA ILE A 262 -8.44 -11.57 20.66
C ILE A 262 -9.84 -10.97 20.88
N LYS A 263 -10.88 -11.67 20.42
CA LYS A 263 -12.27 -11.25 20.57
C LYS A 263 -12.69 -11.15 22.04
N GLN A 264 -12.13 -12.00 22.92
CA GLN A 264 -12.35 -11.88 24.36
C GLN A 264 -11.74 -10.60 24.96
N LEU A 265 -10.65 -10.09 24.37
CA LEU A 265 -9.99 -8.87 24.84
C LEU A 265 -10.70 -7.61 24.34
N ASN A 266 -11.17 -7.60 23.09
CA ASN A 266 -11.86 -6.46 22.50
C ASN A 266 -12.97 -6.92 21.52
N PRO A 267 -14.17 -7.27 22.03
CA PRO A 267 -15.22 -7.87 21.22
C PRO A 267 -15.82 -6.92 20.17
N ASP A 268 -15.76 -5.62 20.43
CA ASP A 268 -16.34 -4.58 19.58
C ASP A 268 -15.29 -3.95 18.63
N ASP A 269 -14.08 -4.51 18.57
CA ASP A 269 -13.03 -4.03 17.67
C ASP A 269 -13.41 -4.24 16.20
N PHE A 270 -13.52 -3.13 15.46
CA PHE A 270 -13.90 -3.17 14.07
C PHE A 270 -12.91 -3.99 13.21
N GLN A 271 -11.60 -3.78 13.38
CA GLN A 271 -10.57 -4.46 12.59
C GLN A 271 -10.59 -5.97 12.81
N THR A 272 -10.73 -6.40 14.07
CA THR A 272 -10.86 -7.82 14.43
C THR A 272 -12.08 -8.45 13.77
N ASN A 273 -13.25 -7.81 13.87
CA ASN A 273 -14.48 -8.31 13.26
C ASN A 273 -14.38 -8.35 11.74
N PHE A 274 -13.74 -7.34 11.13
CA PHE A 274 -13.48 -7.28 9.69
C PHE A 274 -12.54 -8.41 9.22
N ASP A 275 -11.46 -8.68 9.96
CA ASP A 275 -10.51 -9.73 9.63
C ASP A 275 -11.14 -11.13 9.75
N ILE A 276 -11.95 -11.37 10.78
CA ILE A 276 -12.71 -12.62 10.95
C ILE A 276 -13.69 -12.79 9.79
N PHE A 277 -14.50 -11.77 9.50
CA PHE A 277 -15.51 -11.81 8.44
C PHE A 277 -14.88 -12.11 7.07
N THR A 278 -13.76 -11.46 6.76
CA THR A 278 -13.01 -11.71 5.51
C THR A 278 -12.43 -13.12 5.47
N THR A 279 -11.92 -13.62 6.61
CA THR A 279 -11.40 -14.99 6.71
C THR A 279 -12.50 -16.01 6.44
N GLU A 280 -13.70 -15.83 7.00
CA GLU A 280 -14.85 -16.72 6.79
C GLU A 280 -15.36 -16.67 5.34
N ILE A 281 -15.38 -15.49 4.71
CA ILE A 281 -15.72 -15.35 3.29
C ILE A 281 -14.81 -16.25 2.44
N ILE A 282 -13.49 -16.10 2.62
CA ILE A 282 -12.50 -16.85 1.85
C ILE A 282 -12.63 -18.34 2.14
N TYR A 283 -12.80 -18.73 3.41
CA TYR A 283 -13.00 -20.12 3.78
C TYR A 283 -14.23 -20.74 3.12
N TYR A 284 -15.40 -20.11 3.21
CA TYR A 284 -16.62 -20.64 2.61
C TYR A 284 -16.54 -20.68 1.09
N PHE A 285 -15.93 -19.68 0.47
CA PHE A 285 -15.75 -19.65 -0.98
C PHE A 285 -14.89 -20.82 -1.48
N TYR A 286 -13.71 -21.01 -0.90
CA TYR A 286 -12.76 -22.03 -1.34
C TYR A 286 -13.16 -23.46 -0.98
N ASN A 287 -14.00 -23.64 0.04
CA ASN A 287 -14.59 -24.93 0.37
C ASN A 287 -15.95 -25.15 -0.32
N GLU A 288 -16.30 -24.31 -1.30
CA GLU A 288 -17.52 -24.40 -2.11
C GLU A 288 -18.83 -24.37 -1.27
N GLN A 289 -18.79 -23.73 -0.09
CA GLN A 289 -19.93 -23.60 0.82
C GLN A 289 -20.76 -22.35 0.47
N TYR A 290 -21.22 -22.27 -0.78
CA TYR A 290 -21.85 -21.07 -1.36
C TYR A 290 -23.09 -20.58 -0.59
N GLU A 291 -23.93 -21.49 -0.10
CA GLU A 291 -25.11 -21.11 0.69
C GLU A 291 -24.72 -20.41 2.00
N LYS A 292 -23.69 -20.90 2.69
CA LYS A 292 -23.18 -20.28 3.93
C LYS A 292 -22.51 -18.95 3.64
N LEU A 293 -21.78 -18.86 2.53
CA LEU A 293 -21.18 -17.60 2.09
C LEU A 293 -22.26 -16.54 1.85
N LEU A 294 -23.35 -16.87 1.15
CA LEU A 294 -24.45 -15.94 0.93
C LEU A 294 -25.13 -15.52 2.24
N GLN A 295 -25.37 -16.46 3.15
CA GLN A 295 -25.91 -16.17 4.48
C GLN A 295 -25.01 -15.24 5.30
N LEU A 296 -23.68 -15.41 5.21
CA LEU A 296 -22.70 -14.54 5.87
C LEU A 296 -22.75 -13.13 5.28
N LEU A 297 -22.74 -13.01 3.96
CA LEU A 297 -22.78 -11.72 3.25
C LEU A 297 -24.07 -10.95 3.52
N ASP A 298 -25.22 -11.63 3.62
CA ASP A 298 -26.48 -10.99 3.99
C ASP A 298 -26.51 -10.47 5.44
N GLN A 299 -25.56 -10.92 6.29
CA GLN A 299 -25.39 -10.46 7.66
C GLN A 299 -24.27 -9.41 7.82
N LYS A 300 -23.65 -8.95 6.72
CA LYS A 300 -22.56 -7.97 6.72
C LYS A 300 -22.85 -6.77 7.61
N ASP A 301 -24.01 -6.12 7.43
CA ASP A 301 -24.37 -4.90 8.15
C ASP A 301 -24.57 -5.12 9.65
N LYS A 302 -24.79 -6.37 10.08
CA LYS A 302 -24.84 -6.73 11.49
C LYS A 302 -23.43 -7.00 12.03
N ALA A 303 -22.59 -7.67 11.24
CA ALA A 303 -21.23 -8.06 11.63
C ALA A 303 -20.24 -6.88 11.65
N LEU A 304 -20.40 -5.91 10.74
CA LEU A 304 -19.44 -4.83 10.51
C LEU A 304 -20.00 -3.44 10.79
N LYS A 305 -21.13 -3.35 11.50
CA LYS A 305 -21.75 -2.06 11.82
C LYS A 305 -20.80 -1.18 12.62
N HIS A 306 -20.41 -0.03 12.08
CA HIS A 306 -19.59 0.94 12.81
C HIS A 306 -20.10 2.36 12.62
N LYS A 307 -20.23 3.13 13.72
CA LYS A 307 -20.78 4.49 13.65
C LYS A 307 -19.93 5.47 12.85
N GLU A 308 -18.61 5.25 12.81
CA GLU A 308 -17.66 6.18 12.22
C GLU A 308 -17.18 5.77 10.82
N TYR A 309 -17.32 4.49 10.43
CA TYR A 309 -16.67 3.94 9.23
C TYR A 309 -17.62 3.17 8.30
N GLN A 310 -18.94 3.24 8.55
CA GLN A 310 -19.95 2.48 7.80
C GLN A 310 -19.87 2.77 6.29
N GLN A 311 -19.74 4.04 5.93
CA GLN A 311 -19.76 4.48 4.54
C GLN A 311 -18.49 4.06 3.80
N GLU A 312 -17.36 4.03 4.49
CA GLU A 312 -16.08 3.59 3.94
C GLU A 312 -16.02 2.08 3.76
N VAL A 313 -16.65 1.31 4.66
CA VAL A 313 -16.79 -0.14 4.47
C VAL A 313 -17.62 -0.46 3.23
N GLU A 314 -18.77 0.22 3.08
CA GLU A 314 -19.65 0.09 1.92
C GLU A 314 -18.94 0.51 0.63
N ASN A 315 -18.24 1.64 0.62
CA ASN A 315 -17.61 2.16 -0.60
C ASN A 315 -16.38 1.36 -1.06
N ASN A 316 -15.65 0.75 -0.13
CA ASN A 316 -14.35 0.16 -0.44
C ASN A 316 -14.42 -1.35 -0.67
N PHE A 317 -15.12 -2.10 0.19
CA PHE A 317 -15.02 -3.57 0.19
C PHE A 317 -16.18 -4.28 -0.51
N ASP A 318 -17.30 -3.59 -0.77
CA ASP A 318 -18.45 -4.19 -1.43
C ASP A 318 -18.16 -4.67 -2.85
N SER A 319 -17.26 -3.99 -3.57
CA SER A 319 -16.84 -4.43 -4.91
C SER A 319 -16.25 -5.84 -4.91
N PHE A 320 -15.41 -6.17 -3.92
CA PHE A 320 -14.81 -7.50 -3.75
C PHE A 320 -15.85 -8.53 -3.33
N TRP A 321 -16.67 -8.21 -2.32
CA TRP A 321 -17.67 -9.14 -1.80
C TRP A 321 -18.79 -9.42 -2.80
N SER A 322 -19.12 -8.46 -3.67
CA SER A 322 -20.05 -8.63 -4.78
C SER A 322 -19.57 -9.67 -5.80
N ILE A 323 -18.26 -9.77 -6.05
CA ILE A 323 -17.70 -10.84 -6.90
C ILE A 323 -17.94 -12.19 -6.25
N TYR A 324 -17.58 -12.37 -4.98
CA TYR A 324 -17.80 -13.61 -4.24
C TYR A 324 -19.30 -13.99 -4.19
N LYS A 325 -20.18 -13.00 -3.99
CA LYS A 325 -21.64 -13.17 -4.03
C LYS A 325 -22.13 -13.66 -5.38
N ALA A 326 -21.71 -12.98 -6.46
CA ALA A 326 -22.14 -13.31 -7.81
C ALA A 326 -21.66 -14.71 -8.24
N ILE A 327 -20.41 -15.04 -7.95
CA ILE A 327 -19.86 -16.38 -8.25
C ILE A 327 -20.61 -17.46 -7.47
N SER A 328 -20.93 -17.21 -6.21
CA SER A 328 -21.72 -18.14 -5.38
C SER A 328 -23.11 -18.38 -5.96
N LEU A 329 -23.81 -17.30 -6.36
CA LEU A 329 -25.11 -17.39 -7.04
C LEU A 329 -25.01 -18.15 -8.36
N TYR A 330 -23.94 -17.96 -9.11
CA TYR A 330 -23.71 -18.68 -10.37
C TYR A 330 -23.62 -20.19 -10.14
N HIS A 331 -22.85 -20.62 -9.13
CA HIS A 331 -22.72 -22.05 -8.78
C HIS A 331 -24.02 -22.65 -8.23
N LEU A 332 -24.85 -21.83 -7.58
CA LEU A 332 -26.20 -22.20 -7.16
C LEU A 332 -27.24 -22.11 -8.30
N GLN A 333 -26.80 -21.90 -9.54
CA GLN A 333 -27.62 -21.83 -10.75
C GLN A 333 -28.60 -20.64 -10.78
N GLU A 334 -28.40 -19.63 -9.93
CA GLU A 334 -29.13 -18.36 -9.94
C GLU A 334 -28.51 -17.37 -10.92
N TYR A 335 -28.36 -17.79 -12.18
CA TYR A 335 -27.56 -17.10 -13.19
C TYR A 335 -27.96 -15.64 -13.40
N ASP A 336 -29.27 -15.34 -13.53
CA ASP A 336 -29.71 -13.97 -13.82
C ASP A 336 -29.35 -13.00 -12.69
N LYS A 337 -29.41 -13.44 -11.43
CA LYS A 337 -28.98 -12.63 -10.28
C LYS A 337 -27.46 -12.44 -10.27
N ALA A 338 -26.71 -13.51 -10.51
CA ALA A 338 -25.25 -13.46 -10.59
C ALA A 338 -24.77 -12.44 -11.65
N ILE A 339 -25.29 -12.54 -12.87
CA ILE A 339 -24.87 -11.68 -13.98
C ILE A 339 -25.31 -10.22 -13.79
N ARG A 340 -26.47 -9.99 -13.15
CA ARG A 340 -26.88 -8.63 -12.78
C ARG A 340 -25.88 -7.96 -11.86
N ILE A 341 -25.37 -8.67 -10.85
CA ILE A 341 -24.36 -8.15 -9.92
C ILE A 341 -23.05 -7.87 -10.68
N LEU A 342 -22.57 -8.83 -11.48
CA LEU A 342 -21.31 -8.69 -12.22
C LEU A 342 -21.31 -7.50 -13.19
N LYS A 343 -22.45 -7.15 -13.79
CA LYS A 343 -22.58 -6.02 -14.72
C LYS A 343 -22.73 -4.66 -14.04
N ASN A 344 -23.35 -4.60 -12.86
CA ASN A 344 -23.75 -3.33 -12.24
C ASN A 344 -22.83 -2.86 -11.10
N ASP A 345 -22.23 -3.77 -10.33
CA ASP A 345 -21.72 -3.43 -8.98
C ASP A 345 -20.18 -3.35 -8.88
N ILE A 346 -19.44 -3.58 -9.96
CA ILE A 346 -17.98 -3.70 -9.88
C ILE A 346 -17.35 -2.61 -10.75
N SER A 347 -17.00 -1.49 -10.11
CA SER A 347 -16.14 -0.47 -10.71
C SER A 347 -14.81 -1.10 -11.13
N ASP A 348 -14.28 -0.69 -12.28
CA ASP A 348 -12.94 -1.09 -12.73
C ASP A 348 -11.88 -0.32 -11.92
N ASN A 349 -11.85 -0.58 -10.62
CA ASN A 349 -10.85 -0.02 -9.73
C ASN A 349 -9.47 -0.53 -10.16
N THR A 350 -8.46 0.34 -10.11
CA THR A 350 -7.07 -0.07 -10.29
C THR A 350 -6.59 -0.83 -9.05
N PHE A 351 -6.65 -2.16 -9.11
CA PHE A 351 -6.06 -3.04 -8.10
C PHE A 351 -4.54 -3.11 -8.24
N THR A 352 -3.82 -3.05 -7.12
CA THR A 352 -2.35 -3.09 -7.08
C THR A 352 -1.80 -4.47 -6.72
N ALA A 353 -2.51 -5.24 -5.88
CA ALA A 353 -2.12 -6.61 -5.53
C ALA A 353 -2.56 -7.59 -6.63
N LEU A 354 -1.69 -8.55 -6.99
CA LEU A 354 -1.97 -9.47 -8.11
C LEU A 354 -3.14 -10.40 -7.83
N ALA A 355 -3.33 -10.80 -6.56
CA ALA A 355 -4.49 -11.59 -6.15
C ALA A 355 -5.81 -10.82 -6.37
N ASP A 356 -5.84 -9.53 -6.06
CA ASP A 356 -7.04 -8.69 -6.26
C ASP A 356 -7.34 -8.51 -7.75
N VAL A 357 -6.30 -8.27 -8.57
CA VAL A 357 -6.44 -8.24 -10.05
C VAL A 357 -6.99 -9.58 -10.56
N SER A 358 -6.50 -10.69 -10.02
CA SER A 358 -6.93 -12.03 -10.43
C SER A 358 -8.38 -12.33 -10.03
N ILE A 359 -8.80 -11.93 -8.82
CA ILE A 359 -10.20 -12.03 -8.37
C ILE A 359 -11.10 -11.16 -9.26
N HIS A 360 -10.67 -9.94 -9.56
CA HIS A 360 -11.43 -9.04 -10.42
C HIS A 360 -11.57 -9.59 -11.85
N ALA A 361 -10.54 -10.23 -12.40
CA ALA A 361 -10.62 -10.89 -13.70
C ALA A 361 -11.69 -12.00 -13.74
N GLN A 362 -12.02 -12.63 -12.60
CA GLN A 362 -13.10 -13.63 -12.55
C GLN A 362 -14.48 -13.04 -12.89
N LYS A 363 -14.71 -11.73 -12.71
CA LYS A 363 -15.92 -11.05 -13.22
C LYS A 363 -16.13 -11.38 -14.69
N TYR A 364 -15.11 -11.15 -15.50
CA TYR A 364 -15.13 -11.36 -16.95
C TYR A 364 -15.15 -12.86 -17.28
N THR A 365 -14.46 -13.70 -16.52
CA THR A 365 -14.55 -15.16 -16.66
C THR A 365 -15.99 -15.67 -16.50
N TYR A 366 -16.72 -15.23 -15.48
CA TYR A 366 -18.10 -15.67 -15.26
C TYR A 366 -19.11 -15.04 -16.24
N LEU A 367 -18.84 -13.83 -16.74
CA LEU A 367 -19.58 -13.27 -17.87
C LEU A 367 -19.40 -14.13 -19.13
N ALA A 368 -18.16 -14.56 -19.43
CA ALA A 368 -17.87 -15.45 -20.56
C ALA A 368 -18.58 -16.81 -20.42
N LEU A 369 -18.53 -17.41 -19.23
CA LEU A 369 -19.24 -18.67 -18.93
C LEU A 369 -20.76 -18.54 -19.17
N ASN A 370 -21.34 -17.40 -18.83
CA ASN A 370 -22.76 -17.15 -19.08
C ASN A 370 -23.07 -16.98 -20.56
N GLU A 371 -22.27 -16.23 -21.31
CA GLU A 371 -22.46 -16.09 -22.77
C GLU A 371 -22.35 -17.46 -23.47
N GLU A 372 -21.40 -18.30 -23.06
CA GLU A 372 -21.28 -19.68 -23.55
C GLU A 372 -22.54 -20.50 -23.25
N ARG A 373 -23.08 -20.40 -22.02
CA ARG A 373 -24.35 -21.06 -21.62
C ARG A 373 -25.53 -20.62 -22.49
N LEU A 374 -25.54 -19.37 -22.92
CA LEU A 374 -26.58 -18.80 -23.81
C LEU A 374 -26.33 -19.11 -25.30
N GLY A 375 -25.22 -19.76 -25.64
CA GLY A 375 -24.83 -20.05 -27.02
C GLY A 375 -24.22 -18.86 -27.78
N ASN A 376 -23.92 -17.76 -27.10
CA ASN A 376 -23.24 -16.61 -27.68
C ASN A 376 -21.72 -16.79 -27.66
N ASN A 377 -21.20 -17.49 -28.66
CA ASN A 377 -19.77 -17.81 -28.74
C ASN A 377 -18.88 -16.56 -28.94
N GLU A 378 -19.37 -15.51 -29.60
CA GLU A 378 -18.61 -14.28 -29.81
C GLU A 378 -18.44 -13.52 -28.48
N GLY A 379 -19.55 -13.26 -27.78
CA GLY A 379 -19.50 -12.61 -26.46
C GLY A 379 -18.71 -13.42 -25.43
N ALA A 380 -18.77 -14.75 -25.48
CA ALA A 380 -17.96 -15.62 -24.62
C ALA A 380 -16.45 -15.42 -24.87
N ARG A 381 -16.02 -15.27 -26.13
CA ARG A 381 -14.61 -15.02 -26.49
C ARG A 381 -14.16 -13.63 -26.08
N ASP A 382 -14.99 -12.62 -26.27
CA ASP A 382 -14.66 -11.24 -25.93
C ASP A 382 -14.36 -11.13 -24.42
N TYR A 383 -15.29 -11.59 -23.58
CA TYR A 383 -15.11 -11.50 -22.13
C TYR A 383 -13.94 -12.34 -21.62
N ILE A 384 -13.73 -13.56 -22.13
CA ILE A 384 -12.62 -14.37 -21.62
C ILE A 384 -11.25 -13.86 -22.08
N THR A 385 -11.19 -13.22 -23.25
CA THR A 385 -9.98 -12.52 -23.72
C THR A 385 -9.67 -11.33 -22.83
N GLU A 386 -10.70 -10.56 -22.45
CA GLU A 386 -10.54 -9.46 -21.49
C GLU A 386 -10.03 -9.95 -20.14
N ALA A 387 -10.62 -11.01 -19.60
CA ALA A 387 -10.17 -11.65 -18.36
C ALA A 387 -8.68 -12.08 -18.46
N MET A 388 -8.27 -12.72 -19.56
CA MET A 388 -6.89 -13.13 -19.78
C MET A 388 -5.91 -11.96 -19.91
N ASN A 389 -6.31 -10.89 -20.58
CA ASN A 389 -5.47 -9.70 -20.72
C ASN A 389 -5.16 -9.06 -19.37
N MET A 390 -6.12 -9.08 -18.43
CA MET A 390 -5.92 -8.55 -17.07
C MET A 390 -4.88 -9.35 -16.28
N ILE A 391 -4.84 -10.67 -16.46
CA ILE A 391 -3.94 -11.57 -15.72
C ILE A 391 -2.68 -11.93 -16.52
N ALA A 392 -2.47 -11.37 -17.71
CA ALA A 392 -1.40 -11.79 -18.62
C ALA A 392 0.02 -11.66 -18.03
N SER A 393 0.23 -10.70 -17.12
CA SER A 393 1.51 -10.50 -16.43
C SER A 393 1.58 -11.19 -15.05
N ILE A 394 0.56 -11.96 -14.68
CA ILE A 394 0.44 -12.59 -13.36
C ILE A 394 0.82 -14.07 -13.51
N PRO A 395 1.78 -14.59 -12.74
CA PRO A 395 2.09 -16.02 -12.73
C PRO A 395 0.85 -16.85 -12.40
N SER A 396 0.72 -18.02 -13.02
CA SER A 396 -0.42 -18.91 -12.77
C SER A 396 -0.52 -19.30 -11.30
N ASN A 397 -1.71 -19.19 -10.72
CA ASN A 397 -1.98 -19.39 -9.31
C ASN A 397 -3.44 -19.81 -9.03
N HIS A 398 -3.81 -19.93 -7.76
CA HIS A 398 -5.16 -20.34 -7.32
C HIS A 398 -6.28 -19.48 -7.92
N PHE A 399 -6.06 -18.19 -8.10
CA PHE A 399 -7.06 -17.24 -8.59
C PHE A 399 -7.12 -17.15 -10.12
N THR A 400 -6.01 -17.40 -10.83
CA THR A 400 -5.94 -17.31 -12.30
C THR A 400 -6.37 -18.59 -13.00
N LYS A 401 -6.20 -19.75 -12.36
CA LYS A 401 -6.47 -21.09 -12.95
C LYS A 401 -7.85 -21.22 -13.59
N ILE A 402 -8.90 -20.65 -12.99
CA ILE A 402 -10.25 -20.72 -13.57
C ILE A 402 -10.35 -19.95 -14.89
N THR A 403 -9.73 -18.78 -14.95
CA THR A 403 -9.67 -17.93 -16.14
C THR A 403 -8.84 -18.61 -17.24
N GLU A 404 -7.64 -19.09 -16.90
CA GLU A 404 -6.74 -19.80 -17.82
C GLU A 404 -7.43 -21.03 -18.46
N LYS A 405 -8.01 -21.91 -17.62
CA LYS A 405 -8.72 -23.11 -18.10
C LYS A 405 -9.94 -22.77 -18.95
N THR A 406 -10.67 -21.72 -18.59
CA THR A 406 -11.87 -21.28 -19.32
C THR A 406 -11.48 -20.69 -20.67
N TYR A 407 -10.39 -19.91 -20.73
CA TYR A 407 -9.84 -19.38 -21.97
C TYR A 407 -9.42 -20.50 -22.92
N GLU A 408 -8.60 -21.44 -22.46
CA GLU A 408 -8.19 -22.60 -23.26
C GLU A 408 -9.41 -23.36 -23.81
N ARG A 409 -10.42 -23.61 -22.97
CA ARG A 409 -11.64 -24.32 -23.38
C ARG A 409 -12.43 -23.55 -24.45
N ILE A 410 -12.72 -22.27 -24.22
CA ILE A 410 -13.57 -21.46 -25.12
C ILE A 410 -12.85 -21.19 -26.44
N MET A 411 -11.54 -20.90 -26.39
CA MET A 411 -10.76 -20.63 -27.59
C MET A 411 -10.55 -21.89 -28.43
N ASN A 412 -10.36 -23.06 -27.82
CA ASN A 412 -10.19 -24.32 -28.56
C ASN A 412 -11.48 -24.87 -29.17
N LYS A 413 -12.67 -24.51 -28.68
CA LYS A 413 -13.96 -24.86 -29.32
C LYS A 413 -14.17 -24.16 -30.69
N SER A 414 -13.28 -23.23 -31.06
CA SER A 414 -13.33 -22.43 -32.30
C SER A 414 -12.59 -23.08 -33.48
N LEU A 415 -11.78 -24.10 -33.20
CA LEU A 415 -11.00 -24.86 -34.18
C LEU A 415 -11.72 -26.19 -34.45
#